data_AF-A0A2G9USA0-F1
#
_entry.id   AF-A0A2G9USA0-F1
#
_cell.length_a   1.000
_cell.length_b   1.000
_cell.length_c   1.000
_cell.angle_alpha   90.00
_cell.angle_beta   90.00
_cell.angle_gamma   90.00
#
_symmetry.space_group_name_H-M   'P 1'
#
loop_
_entity.id
_entity.type
_entity.pdbx_description
1 polymer ?
#
loop_
_entity_poly.entity_id
_entity_poly.type
_entity_poly.pdbx_seq_one_letter_code
_entity_poly.pdbx_strand_id
1 'polypeptide(L)'
;MEEKHAVHFITKKDLLEPLAADLKHLLEPKKDEQTSFLADGRINEECTCLHSALAHRCGHLMREAVRCFNSSTVTPRGADCEEFFIRQAKCVKKYGGFKD
;
A
#
# COMPACT_ATOMS: atom_id res chain seq x y z
N MET A 1 -2.08 28.49 -6.58
CA MET A 1 -2.52 27.67 -7.72
C MET A 1 -3.81 27.00 -7.29
N GLU A 2 -4.93 27.30 -7.93
CA GLU A 2 -6.22 26.68 -7.63
C GLU A 2 -6.19 25.22 -8.11
N GLU A 3 -6.36 24.26 -7.20
CA GLU A 3 -6.48 22.84 -7.57
C GLU A 3 -7.81 22.63 -8.31
N LYS A 4 -7.73 22.42 -9.63
CA LYS A 4 -8.90 22.11 -10.46
C LYS A 4 -9.15 20.61 -10.43
N HIS A 5 -10.31 20.20 -9.94
CA HIS A 5 -10.74 18.80 -10.07
C HIS A 5 -11.03 18.46 -11.53
N ALA A 6 -10.61 17.27 -11.95
CA ALA A 6 -10.89 16.70 -13.27
C ALA A 6 -11.68 15.40 -13.13
N VAL A 7 -12.67 15.21 -14.00
CA VAL A 7 -13.45 13.98 -14.10
C VAL A 7 -13.09 13.28 -15.41
N HIS A 8 -12.63 12.04 -15.32
CA HIS A 8 -12.29 11.21 -16.48
C HIS A 8 -13.32 10.09 -16.62
N PHE A 9 -13.82 9.87 -17.84
CA PHE A 9 -14.75 8.79 -18.15
C PHE A 9 -14.01 7.67 -18.87
N ILE A 10 -14.23 6.43 -18.43
CA ILE A 10 -13.68 5.20 -19.02
C ILE A 10 -14.85 4.32 -19.46
N THR A 11 -14.79 3.79 -20.67
CA THR A 11 -15.80 2.84 -21.14
C THR A 11 -15.49 1.42 -20.66
N LYS A 12 -16.49 0.53 -20.69
CA LYS A 12 -16.28 -0.90 -20.34
C LYS A 12 -15.24 -1.57 -21.24
N LYS A 13 -15.14 -1.14 -22.49
CA LYS A 13 -14.16 -1.65 -23.45
C LYS A 13 -12.74 -1.24 -23.04
N ASP A 14 -12.53 0.05 -22.75
CA ASP A 14 -11.24 0.59 -22.33
C ASP A 14 -10.72 -0.05 -21.02
N LEU A 15 -11.63 -0.50 -20.14
CA LEU A 15 -11.27 -1.20 -18.90
C LEU A 15 -10.83 -2.65 -19.13
N LEU A 16 -11.37 -3.32 -20.16
CA LEU A 16 -11.19 -4.75 -20.39
C LEU A 16 -10.14 -5.06 -21.44
N GLU A 17 -9.84 -4.13 -22.34
CA GLU A 17 -8.82 -4.32 -23.36
C GLU A 17 -7.41 -4.18 -22.78
N PRO A 18 -6.45 -5.03 -23.21
CA PRO A 18 -5.06 -4.89 -22.81
C PRO A 18 -4.50 -3.52 -23.22
N LEU A 19 -3.57 -3.00 -22.41
CA LEU A 19 -2.87 -1.76 -22.73
C LEU A 19 -2.22 -1.82 -24.12
N ALA A 20 -2.32 -0.70 -24.84
CA ALA A 20 -1.70 -0.52 -26.14
C ALA A 20 -0.18 -0.79 -26.06
N ALA A 21 0.41 -1.30 -27.15
CA ALA A 21 1.79 -1.78 -27.15
C ALA A 21 2.81 -0.69 -26.79
N ASP A 22 2.53 0.55 -27.19
CA ASP A 22 3.31 1.75 -26.87
C ASP A 22 3.24 2.13 -25.39
N LEU A 23 2.21 1.69 -24.66
CA LEU A 23 2.04 1.93 -23.21
C LEU A 23 2.55 0.78 -22.33
N LYS A 24 3.02 -0.33 -22.91
CA LYS A 24 3.51 -1.48 -22.12
C LYS A 24 4.68 -1.15 -21.20
N HIS A 25 5.51 -0.17 -21.56
CA HIS A 25 6.62 0.30 -20.73
C HIS A 25 6.17 0.84 -19.36
N LEU A 26 4.89 1.22 -19.21
CA LEU A 26 4.32 1.65 -17.92
C LEU A 26 4.12 0.48 -16.94
N LEU A 27 4.12 -0.76 -17.44
CA LEU A 27 4.02 -1.97 -16.63
C LEU A 27 5.40 -2.52 -16.22
N GLU A 28 6.48 -2.03 -16.84
CA GLU A 28 7.82 -2.50 -16.54
C GLU A 28 8.28 -1.91 -15.19
N PRO A 29 8.77 -2.74 -14.26
CA PRO A 29 9.29 -2.24 -12.99
C PRO A 29 10.47 -1.31 -13.29
N LYS A 30 10.37 -0.05 -12.85
CA LYS A 30 11.47 0.90 -13.02
C LYS A 30 12.64 0.43 -12.17
N LYS A 31 13.86 0.48 -12.72
CA LYS A 31 15.09 0.09 -12.00
C LYS A 31 15.30 0.86 -10.68
N ASP A 32 14.71 2.05 -10.55
CA ASP A 32 14.77 2.91 -9.35
C ASP A 32 13.50 2.81 -8.47
N GLU A 33 12.69 1.75 -8.60
CA GLU A 33 11.56 1.55 -7.70
C GLU A 33 12.03 1.49 -6.25
N GLN A 34 11.43 2.34 -5.42
CA GLN A 34 11.69 2.36 -3.99
C GLN A 34 11.43 0.97 -3.39
N THR A 35 12.39 0.48 -2.63
CA THR A 35 12.27 -0.80 -1.93
C THR A 35 11.25 -0.70 -0.79
N SER A 36 10.62 -1.83 -0.45
CA SER A 36 9.70 -1.93 0.70
C SER A 36 10.36 -1.67 2.04
N PHE A 37 11.69 -1.79 2.09
CA PHE A 37 12.51 -1.53 3.28
C PHE A 37 13.59 -0.49 2.97
N LEU A 38 13.82 0.41 3.92
CA LEU A 38 14.95 1.33 3.92
C LEU A 38 16.25 0.57 4.21
N ALA A 39 17.40 1.19 3.93
CA ALA A 39 18.71 0.58 4.17
C ALA A 39 18.96 0.21 5.65
N ASP A 40 18.24 0.83 6.57
CA ASP A 40 18.31 0.55 8.02
C ASP A 40 17.29 -0.50 8.51
N GLY A 41 16.58 -1.16 7.58
CA GLY A 41 15.59 -2.20 7.88
C GLY A 41 14.22 -1.68 8.29
N ARG A 42 13.96 -0.36 8.28
CA ARG A 42 12.61 0.19 8.45
C ARG A 42 11.72 -0.08 7.25
N ILE A 43 10.42 -0.15 7.46
CA ILE A 43 9.45 -0.27 6.37
C ILE A 43 9.31 1.11 5.70
N ASN A 44 9.43 1.15 4.38
CA ASN A 44 9.20 2.34 3.59
C ASN A 44 7.69 2.49 3.28
N GLU A 45 6.97 3.29 4.07
CA GLU A 45 5.53 3.53 3.91
C GLU A 45 5.14 4.34 2.65
N GLU A 46 6.12 4.92 1.94
CA GLU A 46 5.93 5.60 0.66
C GLU A 46 6.11 4.67 -0.55
N CYS A 47 6.56 3.43 -0.32
CA CYS A 47 6.75 2.46 -1.40
C CYS A 47 5.42 2.20 -2.11
N THR A 48 5.42 2.31 -3.43
CA THR A 48 4.25 2.02 -4.27
C THR A 48 3.70 0.60 -4.04
N CYS A 49 4.60 -0.33 -3.71
CA CYS A 49 4.27 -1.70 -3.33
C CYS A 49 3.30 -1.81 -2.13
N LEU A 50 3.38 -0.87 -1.17
CA LEU A 50 2.50 -0.86 0.01
C LEU A 50 1.22 -0.06 -0.22
N HIS A 51 1.11 0.71 -1.31
CA HIS A 51 -0.07 1.55 -1.56
C HIS A 51 -1.38 0.76 -1.54
N SER A 52 -1.41 -0.46 -2.09
CA SER A 52 -2.61 -1.30 -2.03
C SER A 52 -3.05 -1.62 -0.60
N ALA A 53 -2.10 -1.99 0.27
CA ALA A 53 -2.37 -2.25 1.68
C ALA A 53 -2.82 -0.99 2.43
N LEU A 54 -2.23 0.17 2.09
CA LEU A 54 -2.56 1.46 2.72
C LEU A 54 -3.84 2.10 2.18
N ALA A 55 -4.27 1.75 0.96
CA ALA A 55 -5.51 2.20 0.33
C ALA A 55 -6.72 1.34 0.72
N HIS A 56 -6.50 0.17 1.31
CA HIS A 56 -7.58 -0.62 1.90
C HIS A 56 -8.36 0.21 2.95
N ARG A 57 -9.64 -0.07 3.15
CA ARG A 57 -10.45 0.62 4.19
C ARG A 57 -9.89 0.50 5.62
N CYS A 58 -9.08 -0.53 5.86
CA CYS A 58 -8.33 -0.73 7.11
C CYS A 58 -6.88 -0.19 7.04
N GLY A 59 -6.52 0.50 5.96
CA GLY A 59 -5.16 0.96 5.68
C GLY A 59 -4.65 2.00 6.67
N HIS A 60 -5.54 2.79 7.30
CA HIS A 60 -5.15 3.69 8.39
C HIS A 60 -4.50 2.94 9.57
N LEU A 61 -5.02 1.74 9.92
CA LEU A 61 -4.44 0.87 10.95
C LEU A 61 -3.07 0.33 10.53
N MET A 62 -2.89 0.08 9.23
CA MET A 62 -1.58 -0.33 8.69
C MET A 62 -0.56 0.81 8.83
N ARG A 63 -0.95 2.06 8.56
CA ARG A 63 -0.08 3.23 8.77
C ARG A 63 0.31 3.38 10.24
N GLU A 64 -0.63 3.20 11.17
CA GLU A 64 -0.34 3.22 12.62
C GLU A 64 0.67 2.13 13.02
N ALA A 65 0.47 0.90 12.54
CA ALA A 65 1.37 -0.22 12.81
C ALA A 65 2.78 0.00 12.26
N VAL A 66 2.89 0.49 11.02
CA VAL A 66 4.20 0.79 10.39
C VAL A 66 4.91 1.94 11.10
N ARG A 67 4.19 2.98 11.51
CA ARG A 67 4.76 4.07 12.32
C ARG A 67 5.32 3.56 13.64
N CYS A 68 4.58 2.73 14.36
CA CYS A 68 5.06 2.09 15.58
C CYS A 68 6.32 1.26 15.31
N PHE A 69 6.31 0.40 14.29
CA PHE A 69 7.45 -0.43 13.91
C PHE A 69 8.70 0.41 13.60
N ASN A 70 8.53 1.51 12.86
CA ASN A 70 9.61 2.41 12.51
C ASN A 70 10.19 3.14 13.73
N SER A 71 9.38 3.44 14.76
CA SER A 71 9.86 4.03 16.01
C SER A 71 10.38 3.02 17.04
N SER A 72 10.01 1.73 16.93
CA SER A 72 10.39 0.71 17.90
C SER A 72 11.91 0.56 18.01
N THR A 73 12.41 0.56 19.24
CA THR A 73 13.81 0.28 19.58
C THR A 73 14.00 -1.03 20.33
N VAL A 74 12.93 -1.81 20.55
CA VAL A 74 13.00 -3.11 21.24
C VAL A 74 13.54 -4.21 20.32
N THR A 75 14.04 -5.30 20.92
CA THR A 75 14.54 -6.48 20.20
C THR A 75 13.67 -7.70 20.53
N PRO A 76 13.01 -8.34 19.54
CA PRO A 76 12.98 -7.99 18.12
C PRO A 76 12.17 -6.71 17.85
N ARG A 77 12.56 -5.97 16.80
CA ARG A 77 11.90 -4.71 16.43
C ARG A 77 10.41 -4.93 16.19
N GLY A 78 9.57 -4.09 16.81
CA GLY A 78 8.12 -4.15 16.69
C GLY A 78 7.44 -5.14 17.64
N ALA A 79 8.18 -5.76 18.56
CA ALA A 79 7.58 -6.61 19.61
C ALA A 79 6.59 -5.83 20.51
N ASP A 80 6.81 -4.53 20.68
CA ASP A 80 5.95 -3.58 21.38
C ASP A 80 4.74 -3.09 20.54
N CYS A 81 4.74 -3.39 19.24
CA CYS A 81 3.72 -2.93 18.28
C CYS A 81 2.67 -3.99 17.94
N GLU A 82 2.69 -5.15 18.60
CA GLU A 82 1.84 -6.30 18.28
C GLU A 82 0.35 -5.92 18.22
N GLU A 83 -0.13 -5.10 19.17
CA GLU A 83 -1.53 -4.71 19.24
C GLU A 83 -2.01 -3.98 17.97
N PHE A 84 -1.16 -3.12 17.40
CA PHE A 84 -1.49 -2.37 16.17
C PHE A 84 -1.65 -3.32 14.98
N PHE A 85 -0.75 -4.28 14.83
CA PHE A 85 -0.83 -5.29 13.77
C PHE A 85 -2.05 -6.21 13.96
N ILE A 86 -2.35 -6.62 15.19
CA ILE A 86 -3.55 -7.42 15.49
C ILE A 86 -4.83 -6.64 15.14
N ARG A 87 -4.89 -5.34 15.46
CA ARG A 87 -6.04 -4.49 15.16
C ARG A 87 -6.25 -4.36 13.65
N GLN A 88 -5.18 -4.14 12.90
CA GLN A 88 -5.19 -4.13 11.44
C GLN A 88 -5.71 -5.47 10.89
N ALA A 89 -5.17 -6.60 11.36
CA ALA A 89 -5.54 -7.93 10.89
C ALA A 89 -7.02 -8.25 11.18
N LYS A 90 -7.52 -7.89 12.37
CA LYS A 90 -8.94 -8.02 12.72
C LYS A 90 -9.83 -7.21 11.79
N CYS A 91 -9.43 -5.98 11.45
CA CYS A 91 -10.17 -5.15 10.51
C CYS A 91 -10.16 -5.77 9.11
N VAL A 92 -8.99 -6.18 8.60
CA VAL A 92 -8.89 -6.83 7.28
C VAL A 92 -9.72 -8.10 7.26
N LYS A 93 -9.69 -8.95 8.28
CA LYS A 93 -10.55 -10.14 8.36
C LYS A 93 -12.05 -9.81 8.32
N LYS A 94 -12.46 -8.73 8.99
CA LYS A 94 -13.87 -8.30 9.03
C LYS A 94 -14.38 -7.81 7.66
N TYR A 95 -13.50 -7.24 6.85
CA TYR A 95 -13.89 -6.57 5.60
C TYR A 95 -13.25 -7.12 4.32
N GLY A 96 -12.34 -8.09 4.46
CA GLY A 96 -11.74 -8.86 3.39
C GLY A 96 -12.77 -9.86 2.91
N GLY A 97 -13.37 -9.57 1.77
CA GLY A 97 -14.31 -10.45 1.11
C GLY A 97 -13.61 -11.69 0.58
N PHE A 98 -13.45 -12.69 1.44
CA PHE A 98 -13.47 -14.11 1.08
C PHE A 98 -14.27 -14.80 2.19
N LYS A 99 -15.57 -15.01 1.93
CA LYS A 99 -16.27 -16.16 2.50
C LYS A 99 -15.78 -17.37 1.70
N ASP A 100 -15.52 -18.46 2.39
CA ASP A 100 -15.08 -19.75 1.84
C ASP A 100 -15.84 -20.16 0.56
#